data_AF-A0AAW1FI02-F1
#
_entry.id   AF-A0AAW1FI02-F1
#
_cell.length_a   1.000
_cell.length_b   1.000
_cell.length_c   1.000
_cell.angle_alpha   90.00
_cell.angle_beta   90.00
_cell.angle_gamma   90.00
#
_symmetry.space_group_name_H-M   'P 1'
#
loop_
_entity.id
_entity.type
_entity.pdbx_description
1 polymer ?
#
loop_
_entity_poly.entity_id
_entity_poly.type
_entity_poly.pdbx_seq_one_letter_code
_entity_poly.pdbx_strand_id
1 'polypeptide(L)'
;EIAFTRQLQKQSPKLSYYYLGFYIHSCPKMRYKGQYRPSDLLCPETFAWVPIEQCVLQLENTRYARFNQDPDAGDARVLKDVGRALVLYRRAVMPYAAYSRKRKGSSDELEVQQYADLVGQDCAEKILLYRA
;
A
#
# COMPACT_ATOMS: atom_id res chain seq x y z
N GLU A 1 -19.29 14.33 -4.35
CA GLU A 1 -18.06 13.65 -4.84
C GLU A 1 -18.34 12.35 -5.58
N ILE A 2 -18.99 11.33 -4.99
CA ILE A 2 -19.35 10.07 -5.71
C ILE A 2 -20.05 10.32 -7.06
N ALA A 3 -21.08 11.18 -7.07
CA ALA A 3 -21.78 11.53 -8.31
C ALA A 3 -20.88 12.22 -9.35
N PHE A 4 -19.93 13.03 -8.88
CA PHE A 4 -18.96 13.70 -9.74
C PHE A 4 -17.96 12.69 -10.33
N THR A 5 -17.47 11.74 -9.54
CA THR A 5 -16.64 10.63 -10.06
C THR A 5 -17.37 9.86 -11.15
N ARG A 6 -18.66 9.53 -10.95
CA ARG A 6 -19.49 8.87 -11.99
C ARG A 6 -19.66 9.73 -13.25
N GLN A 7 -19.76 11.04 -13.10
CA GLN A 7 -19.81 11.95 -14.25
C GLN A 7 -18.48 11.93 -15.01
N LEU A 8 -17.34 12.04 -14.32
CA LEU A 8 -16.01 12.00 -14.92
C LEU A 8 -15.70 10.64 -15.57
N GLN A 9 -16.21 9.55 -15.01
CA GLN A 9 -16.05 8.21 -15.57
C GLN A 9 -16.57 8.10 -17.01
N LYS A 10 -17.60 8.89 -17.37
CA LYS A 10 -18.14 8.95 -18.75
C LYS A 10 -17.10 9.46 -19.77
N GLN A 11 -16.15 10.29 -19.32
CA GLN A 11 -15.06 10.82 -20.15
C GLN A 11 -13.80 9.96 -20.03
N SER A 12 -13.54 9.42 -18.85
CA SER A 12 -12.38 8.56 -18.57
C SER A 12 -12.83 7.31 -17.81
N PRO A 13 -13.03 6.17 -18.49
CA PRO A 13 -13.48 4.92 -17.86
C PRO A 13 -12.58 4.44 -16.71
N LYS A 14 -11.31 4.88 -16.68
CA LYS A 14 -10.35 4.58 -15.60
C LYS A 14 -10.71 5.23 -14.26
N LEU A 15 -11.54 6.27 -14.24
CA LEU A 15 -12.03 6.92 -13.02
C LEU A 15 -13.24 6.19 -12.44
N SER A 16 -13.09 4.89 -12.19
CA SER A 16 -14.16 4.00 -11.72
C SER A 16 -14.29 3.92 -10.21
N TYR A 17 -13.26 4.33 -9.46
CA TYR A 17 -13.19 4.19 -8.01
C TYR A 17 -13.12 5.56 -7.32
N TYR A 18 -13.82 5.71 -6.19
CA TYR A 18 -13.75 6.89 -5.36
C TYR A 18 -13.29 6.51 -3.95
N TYR A 19 -12.15 7.07 -3.53
CA TYR A 19 -11.58 6.81 -2.22
C TYR A 19 -12.31 7.62 -1.13
N LEU A 20 -13.06 6.93 -0.28
CA LEU A 20 -13.85 7.54 0.80
C LEU A 20 -13.07 7.84 2.09
N GLY A 21 -11.77 7.52 2.11
CA GLY A 21 -10.87 7.63 3.26
C GLY A 21 -10.71 6.32 4.04
N PHE A 22 -9.94 6.36 5.13
CA PHE A 22 -9.77 5.22 6.03
C PHE A 22 -11.07 4.84 6.74
N TYR A 23 -11.37 3.55 6.84
CA TYR A 23 -12.52 3.04 7.57
C TYR A 23 -12.16 2.72 9.03
N ILE A 24 -12.82 3.40 9.97
CA ILE A 24 -12.68 3.16 11.41
C ILE A 24 -14.06 2.76 11.93
N HIS A 25 -14.23 1.47 12.24
CA HIS A 25 -15.54 0.89 12.53
C HIS A 25 -16.27 1.59 13.71
N SER A 26 -15.54 1.97 14.76
CA SER A 26 -16.11 2.69 15.90
C SER A 26 -16.59 4.10 15.57
N CYS A 27 -16.07 4.73 14.51
CA CYS A 27 -16.39 6.10 14.13
C CYS A 27 -17.73 6.19 13.36
N PRO A 28 -18.75 6.90 13.87
CA PRO A 28 -20.03 7.08 13.16
C PRO A 28 -19.87 7.68 11.75
N LYS A 29 -18.90 8.58 11.58
CA LYS A 29 -18.57 9.21 10.29
C LYS A 29 -18.17 8.17 9.24
N MET A 30 -17.37 7.17 9.64
CA MET A 30 -16.92 6.14 8.71
C MET A 30 -17.99 5.08 8.49
N ARG A 31 -18.80 4.77 9.51
CA ARG A 31 -19.96 3.88 9.36
C ARG A 31 -20.97 4.38 8.33
N TYR A 32 -21.36 5.67 8.36
CA TYR A 32 -22.28 6.18 7.33
C TYR A 32 -21.63 6.14 5.93
N LYS A 33 -20.33 6.44 5.80
CA LYS A 33 -19.64 6.34 4.51
C LYS A 33 -19.60 4.92 3.97
N GLY A 34 -19.50 3.92 4.84
CA GLY A 34 -19.55 2.51 4.45
C GLY A 34 -20.93 2.02 3.97
N GLN A 35 -21.99 2.82 4.14
CA GLN A 35 -23.33 2.48 3.67
C GLN A 35 -23.51 2.78 2.16
N TYR A 36 -22.63 3.56 1.53
CA TYR A 36 -22.65 3.71 0.08
C TYR A 36 -22.28 2.39 -0.58
N ARG A 37 -23.02 1.96 -1.62
CA ARG A 37 -22.77 0.70 -2.32
C ARG A 37 -22.55 0.88 -3.83
N PRO A 38 -21.70 0.04 -4.45
CA PRO A 38 -20.79 -0.92 -3.81
C PRO A 38 -19.66 -0.20 -3.04
N SER A 39 -19.11 -0.84 -2.01
CA SER A 39 -17.95 -0.37 -1.24
C SER A 39 -17.09 -1.54 -0.79
N ASP A 40 -15.77 -1.34 -0.86
CA ASP A 40 -14.77 -2.34 -0.48
C ASP A 40 -13.82 -1.74 0.56
N LEU A 41 -13.30 -2.59 1.45
CA LEU A 41 -12.20 -2.26 2.35
C LEU A 41 -10.93 -2.98 1.90
N LEU A 42 -9.80 -2.31 2.08
CA LEU A 42 -8.48 -2.88 1.83
C LEU A 42 -8.11 -3.79 3.00
N CYS A 43 -7.78 -5.06 2.73
CA CYS A 43 -7.26 -5.98 3.73
C CYS A 43 -5.91 -5.46 4.27
N PRO A 44 -5.72 -5.37 5.60
CA PRO A 44 -4.50 -4.82 6.19
C PRO A 44 -3.25 -5.70 5.98
N GLU A 45 -3.42 -6.99 5.66
CA GLU A 45 -2.30 -7.94 5.52
C GLU A 45 -1.96 -8.27 4.07
N THR A 46 -2.98 -8.39 3.22
CA THR A 46 -2.81 -8.85 1.83
C THR A 46 -2.98 -7.73 0.82
N PHE A 47 -3.44 -6.55 1.25
CA PHE A 47 -3.80 -5.42 0.39
C PHE A 47 -4.78 -5.76 -0.74
N ALA A 48 -5.59 -6.81 -0.55
CA ALA A 48 -6.71 -7.15 -1.42
C ALA A 48 -7.96 -6.34 -1.03
N TRP A 49 -8.75 -5.94 -2.02
CA TRP A 49 -10.04 -5.28 -1.80
C TRP A 49 -11.11 -6.34 -1.50
N VAL A 50 -11.84 -6.16 -0.39
CA VAL A 50 -12.87 -7.08 0.09
C VAL A 50 -14.19 -6.31 0.29
N PRO A 51 -15.35 -6.86 -0.09
CA PRO A 51 -16.64 -6.21 0.12
C PRO A 51 -16.88 -5.85 1.58
N ILE A 52 -17.31 -4.61 1.83
CA ILE A 52 -17.44 -4.06 3.20
C ILE A 52 -18.40 -4.88 4.08
N GLU A 53 -19.39 -5.54 3.49
CA GLU A 53 -20.36 -6.38 4.19
C GLU A 53 -19.66 -7.55 4.91
N GLN A 54 -18.64 -8.13 4.29
CA GLN A 54 -17.85 -9.22 4.87
C GLN A 54 -16.90 -8.69 5.95
N CYS A 55 -16.33 -7.50 5.74
CA CYS A 55 -15.41 -6.88 6.68
C CYS A 55 -16.10 -6.44 7.98
N VAL A 56 -17.28 -5.82 7.87
CA VAL A 56 -18.03 -5.28 9.02
C VAL A 56 -18.37 -6.39 10.01
N LEU A 57 -18.80 -7.58 9.54
CA LEU A 57 -19.09 -8.72 10.42
C LEU A 57 -17.92 -9.10 11.34
N GLN A 58 -16.69 -8.96 10.86
CA GLN A 58 -15.49 -9.25 11.64
C GLN A 58 -15.18 -8.11 12.62
N LEU A 59 -15.36 -6.86 12.17
CA LEU A 59 -15.04 -5.65 12.96
C LEU A 59 -16.02 -5.38 14.12
N GLU A 60 -17.22 -5.97 14.11
CA GLU A 60 -18.14 -5.91 15.25
C GLU A 60 -17.54 -6.58 16.51
N ASN A 61 -16.70 -7.60 16.33
CA ASN A 61 -16.15 -8.41 17.43
C ASN A 61 -14.69 -8.08 17.74
N THR A 62 -13.91 -7.61 16.76
CA THR A 62 -12.48 -7.34 16.93
C THR A 62 -12.08 -5.96 16.39
N ARG A 63 -11.10 -5.31 17.03
CA ARG A 63 -10.56 -4.03 16.56
C ARG A 63 -9.69 -4.17 15.30
N TYR A 64 -9.16 -5.37 15.09
CA TYR A 64 -8.31 -5.73 13.97
C TYR A 64 -8.81 -7.05 13.39
N ALA A 65 -8.92 -7.12 12.07
CA ALA A 65 -9.36 -8.31 11.37
C ALA A 65 -8.69 -8.40 9.99
N ARG A 66 -8.20 -9.59 9.66
CA ARG A 66 -7.74 -9.94 8.32
C ARG A 66 -8.95 -10.24 7.44
N PHE A 67 -9.26 -9.34 6.51
CA PHE A 67 -10.46 -9.50 5.68
C PHE A 67 -10.37 -10.59 4.61
N ASN A 68 -9.18 -10.82 4.03
CA ASN A 68 -8.99 -11.84 3.01
C ASN A 68 -9.03 -13.24 3.66
N GLN A 69 -9.95 -14.08 3.18
CA GLN A 69 -10.22 -15.42 3.72
C GLN A 69 -9.23 -16.49 3.26
N ASP A 70 -8.44 -16.20 2.22
CA ASP A 70 -7.37 -17.10 1.78
C ASP A 70 -6.22 -17.06 2.81
N PRO A 71 -5.91 -18.17 3.51
CA PRO A 71 -4.85 -18.22 4.50
C PRO A 71 -3.45 -18.12 3.88
N ASP A 72 -3.29 -18.57 2.63
CA ASP A 72 -2.00 -18.60 1.93
C ASP A 72 -1.71 -17.27 1.20
N ALA A 73 -2.72 -16.39 1.11
CA ALA A 73 -2.54 -15.06 0.54
C ALA A 73 -1.60 -14.21 1.42
N GLY A 74 -0.56 -13.64 0.81
CA GLY A 74 0.30 -12.63 1.41
C GLY A 74 0.21 -11.29 0.68
N ASP A 75 1.01 -10.32 1.09
CA ASP A 75 1.22 -9.11 0.30
C ASP A 75 1.98 -9.44 -1.00
N ALA A 76 1.32 -9.25 -2.13
CA ALA A 76 1.93 -9.44 -3.46
C ALA A 76 3.13 -8.52 -3.71
N ARG A 77 3.22 -7.40 -2.97
CA ARG A 77 4.26 -6.37 -3.07
C ARG A 77 5.36 -6.53 -2.03
N VAL A 78 5.35 -7.61 -1.24
CA VAL A 78 6.38 -7.91 -0.26
C VAL A 78 7.78 -7.77 -0.87
N LEU A 79 8.72 -7.25 -0.10
CA LEU A 79 10.09 -7.12 -0.53
C LEU A 79 10.69 -8.51 -0.84
N LYS A 80 11.32 -8.62 -2.01
CA LYS A 80 11.99 -9.85 -2.48
C LYS A 80 13.50 -9.68 -2.51
N ASP A 81 13.97 -8.49 -2.88
CA ASP A 81 15.38 -8.17 -3.02
C ASP A 81 15.63 -6.68 -2.76
N VAL A 82 16.22 -6.39 -1.60
CA VAL A 82 16.66 -5.04 -1.20
C VAL A 82 17.73 -4.48 -2.15
N GLY A 83 18.52 -5.33 -2.80
CA GLY A 83 19.56 -4.95 -3.75
C GLY A 83 19.02 -4.23 -4.98
N ARG A 84 17.74 -4.43 -5.32
CA ARG A 84 17.05 -3.77 -6.43
C ARG A 84 16.46 -2.41 -6.08
N ALA A 85 16.41 -2.04 -4.79
CA ALA A 85 15.94 -0.73 -4.38
C ALA A 85 16.75 0.38 -5.07
N LEU A 86 16.09 1.40 -5.63
CA LEU A 86 16.78 2.49 -6.32
C LEU A 86 17.28 3.53 -5.32
N VAL A 87 18.57 3.85 -5.44
CA VAL A 87 19.25 4.87 -4.64
C VAL A 87 19.70 6.02 -5.53
N LEU A 88 19.49 7.24 -5.07
CA LEU A 88 20.10 8.44 -5.63
C LEU A 88 21.32 8.81 -4.79
N TYR A 89 22.52 8.59 -5.35
CA TYR A 89 23.80 8.87 -4.70
C TYR A 89 24.69 9.71 -5.63
N ARG A 90 25.18 10.86 -5.13
CA ARG A 90 26.03 11.79 -5.91
C ARG A 90 25.50 12.11 -7.31
N ARG A 91 24.20 12.42 -7.41
CA ARG A 91 23.46 12.74 -8.65
C ARG A 91 23.40 11.57 -9.66
N ALA A 92 23.73 10.36 -9.25
CA ALA A 92 23.58 9.15 -10.05
C ALA A 92 22.53 8.24 -9.44
N VAL A 93 21.63 7.71 -10.27
CA VAL A 93 20.68 6.68 -9.89
C VAL A 93 21.32 5.31 -10.07
N MET A 94 21.23 4.45 -9.05
CA MET A 94 21.71 3.07 -9.16
C MET A 94 20.96 2.14 -8.19
N PRO A 95 20.93 0.83 -8.46
CA PRO A 95 20.43 -0.14 -7.49
C PRO A 95 21.28 -0.15 -6.21
N TYR A 96 20.64 -0.45 -5.07
CA TYR A 96 21.30 -0.54 -3.77
C TYR A 96 22.49 -1.50 -3.80
N ALA A 97 22.39 -2.62 -4.50
CA ALA A 97 23.48 -3.58 -4.66
C ALA A 97 24.73 -2.98 -5.34
N ALA A 98 24.57 -1.97 -6.21
CA ALA A 98 25.69 -1.26 -6.84
C ALA A 98 26.22 -0.14 -5.92
N TYR A 99 25.33 0.54 -5.21
CA TYR A 99 25.69 1.55 -4.21
C TYR A 99 26.49 0.96 -3.04
N SER A 100 26.06 -0.18 -2.49
CA SER A 100 26.69 -0.85 -1.35
C SER A 100 28.14 -1.25 -1.63
N ARG A 101 28.46 -1.58 -2.89
CA ARG A 101 29.82 -1.86 -3.38
C ARG A 101 30.70 -0.61 -3.56
N LYS A 102 30.08 0.56 -3.81
CA LYS A 102 30.80 1.82 -4.10
C LYS A 102 31.04 2.68 -2.88
N ARG A 103 30.18 2.59 -1.87
CA ARG A 103 30.31 3.41 -0.66
C ARG A 103 31.54 3.02 0.15
N LYS A 104 32.00 3.95 0.98
CA LYS A 104 33.03 3.72 2.02
C LYS A 104 32.39 4.01 3.37
N GLY A 105 32.61 3.17 4.37
CA GLY A 105 32.08 3.38 5.73
C GLY A 105 31.17 2.27 6.25
N SER A 106 30.44 2.56 7.31
CA SER A 106 29.50 1.63 7.96
C SER A 106 28.31 1.30 7.08
N SER A 107 27.66 0.15 7.37
CA SER A 107 26.53 -0.30 6.58
C SER A 107 25.22 0.39 6.96
N ASP A 108 24.57 1.03 5.98
CA ASP A 108 23.18 1.53 6.03
C ASP A 108 22.14 0.48 5.59
N GLU A 109 22.54 -0.79 5.42
CA GLU A 109 21.69 -1.85 4.89
C GLU A 109 20.42 -2.06 5.72
N LEU A 110 20.53 -1.98 7.05
CA LEU A 110 19.39 -2.09 7.94
C LEU A 110 18.35 -0.99 7.69
N GLU A 111 18.80 0.23 7.41
CA GLU A 111 17.91 1.36 7.12
C GLU A 111 17.26 1.20 5.75
N VAL A 112 18.02 0.78 4.74
CA VAL A 112 17.50 0.52 3.39
C VAL A 112 16.50 -0.64 3.40
N GLN A 113 16.80 -1.68 4.16
CA GLN A 113 15.91 -2.83 4.38
C GLN A 113 14.60 -2.40 5.03
N GLN A 114 14.66 -1.66 6.15
CA GLN A 114 13.47 -1.12 6.81
C GLN A 114 12.62 -0.26 5.87
N TYR A 115 13.25 0.61 5.08
CA TYR A 115 12.54 1.39 4.06
C TYR A 115 11.86 0.49 3.03
N ALA A 116 12.60 -0.48 2.48
CA ALA A 116 12.14 -1.34 1.40
C ALA A 116 10.99 -2.27 1.85
N ASP A 117 11.02 -2.73 3.11
CA ASP A 117 9.95 -3.50 3.73
C ASP A 117 8.65 -2.67 3.90
N LEU A 118 8.76 -1.37 4.18
CA LEU A 118 7.60 -0.48 4.33
C LEU A 118 6.93 -0.14 3.00
N VAL A 119 7.73 0.05 1.94
CA VAL A 119 7.20 0.47 0.62
C VAL A 119 6.86 -0.70 -0.30
N GLY A 120 7.46 -1.87 -0.07
CA GLY A 120 7.37 -3.04 -0.93
C GLY A 120 8.26 -2.96 -2.19
N GLN A 121 8.45 -4.10 -2.85
CA GLN A 121 9.39 -4.25 -3.98
C GLN A 121 9.09 -3.25 -5.12
N ASP A 122 7.83 -3.16 -5.54
CA ASP A 122 7.42 -2.33 -6.69
C ASP A 122 7.75 -0.85 -6.50
N CYS A 123 7.57 -0.36 -5.27
CA CYS A 123 7.85 1.02 -4.92
C CYS A 123 9.35 1.25 -4.72
N ALA A 124 10.04 0.31 -4.06
CA ALA A 124 11.50 0.38 -3.86
C ALA A 124 12.25 0.48 -5.20
N GLU A 125 11.72 -0.11 -6.28
CA GLU A 125 12.30 -0.04 -7.63
C GLU A 125 11.92 1.22 -8.43
N LYS A 126 11.02 2.06 -7.93
CA LYS A 126 10.52 3.25 -8.65
C LYS A 126 10.78 4.56 -7.91
N ILE A 127 10.87 4.50 -6.59
CA ILE A 127 11.15 5.65 -5.72
C ILE A 127 12.65 5.71 -5.49
N LEU A 128 13.23 6.90 -5.66
CA LEU A 128 14.65 7.12 -5.43
C LEU A 128 14.90 7.40 -3.95
N LEU A 129 15.51 6.45 -3.25
CA LEU A 129 15.98 6.65 -1.89
C LEU A 129 17.25 7.52 -1.91
N TYR A 130 17.17 8.71 -1.33
CA TYR A 130 18.31 9.62 -1.30
C TYR A 130 19.39 9.15 -0.32
N ARG A 131 20.65 9.17 -0.77
CA ARG A 131 21.84 8.90 0.04
C ARG A 131 22.92 9.95 -0.27
N ALA A 132 23.46 10.55 0.79
CA ALA A 132 24.50 11.59 0.71
C ALA A 132 25.90 11.00 0.53
#